data_AF-A0A7J2HY72-F1
#
_entry.id   AF-A0A7J2HY72-F1
#
_cell.length_a   1.000
_cell.length_b   1.000
_cell.length_c   1.000
_cell.angle_alpha   90.00
_cell.angle_beta   90.00
_cell.angle_gamma   90.00
#
_symmetry.space_group_name_H-M   'P 1'
#
loop_
_entity.id
_entity.type
_entity.pdbx_description
1 polymer ?
#
loop_
_entity_poly.entity_id
_entity_poly.type
_entity_poly.pdbx_seq_one_letter_code
_entity_poly.pdbx_strand_id
1 'polypeptide(L)'
;MAVDDFRNARSISRLASANGLRIDVLIEVDVRTHRCGLEPGKPVLALAKEIQSLEGIRLRGLMGYEGFAGSIIDLEERRGACSRALDSIIRARDMLEDAGIDVEVVSLGSTGTYRISGSCPGVTEIRAGSYVLSSAKHKKIVPEFEVALTLLATVISRPSEDRAIIDAGRTAISYDQGLPLV
;
A
#
# COMPACT_ATOMS: atom_id res chain seq x y z
N MET A 1 0.42 -1.72 13.28
CA MET A 1 1.47 -2.60 12.72
C MET A 1 0.80 -3.73 11.95
N ALA A 2 1.43 -4.34 10.92
CA ALA A 2 0.83 -5.43 10.15
C ALA A 2 1.49 -6.78 10.47
N VAL A 3 0.72 -7.87 10.42
CA VAL A 3 1.18 -9.25 10.61
C VAL A 3 0.51 -10.20 9.59
N ASP A 4 1.26 -11.18 9.09
CA ASP A 4 0.76 -12.23 8.19
C ASP A 4 1.29 -13.63 8.56
N ASP A 5 2.03 -13.75 9.66
CA ASP A 5 2.63 -15.00 10.15
C ASP A 5 2.38 -15.19 11.66
N PHE A 6 2.01 -16.41 12.03
CA PHE A 6 1.70 -16.79 13.42
C PHE A 6 2.89 -16.61 14.38
N ARG A 7 4.10 -16.94 13.93
CA ARG A 7 5.33 -16.81 14.76
C ARG A 7 5.66 -15.34 14.97
N ASN A 8 5.46 -14.51 13.95
CA ASN A 8 5.64 -13.07 14.07
C ASN A 8 4.64 -12.47 15.08
N ALA A 9 3.35 -12.79 14.98
CA ALA A 9 2.33 -12.35 15.93
C ALA A 9 2.65 -12.75 17.38
N ARG A 10 3.04 -14.01 17.61
CA ARG A 10 3.48 -14.51 18.94
C ARG A 10 4.71 -13.78 19.47
N SER A 11 5.68 -13.50 18.60
CA SER A 11 6.91 -12.80 18.99
C SER A 11 6.61 -11.37 19.44
N ILE A 12 5.75 -10.66 18.70
CA ILE A 12 5.27 -9.32 19.07
C ILE A 12 4.54 -9.39 20.41
N SER A 13 3.56 -10.29 20.55
CA SER A 13 2.79 -10.49 21.79
C SER A 13 3.71 -10.67 22.99
N ARG A 14 4.67 -11.61 22.90
CA ARG A 14 5.63 -11.87 23.98
C ARG A 14 6.42 -10.61 24.38
N LEU A 15 6.94 -9.88 23.40
CA LEU A 15 7.73 -8.67 23.67
C LEU A 15 6.87 -7.53 24.22
N ALA A 16 5.66 -7.33 23.69
CA ALA A 16 4.73 -6.33 24.17
C ALA A 16 4.33 -6.60 25.62
N SER A 17 3.90 -7.84 25.94
CA SER A 17 3.54 -8.24 27.30
C SER A 17 4.72 -8.11 28.28
N ALA A 18 5.92 -8.53 27.89
CA ALA A 18 7.12 -8.41 28.74
C ALA A 18 7.49 -6.96 29.09
N ASN A 19 7.04 -5.98 28.29
CA ASN A 19 7.27 -4.56 28.52
C ASN A 19 6.02 -3.83 29.04
N GLY A 20 4.94 -4.55 29.38
CA GLY A 20 3.68 -3.95 29.83
C GLY A 20 2.99 -3.09 28.77
N LEU A 21 3.24 -3.38 27.48
CA LEU A 21 2.66 -2.67 26.34
C LEU A 21 1.49 -3.45 25.74
N ARG A 22 0.61 -2.73 25.04
CA ARG A 22 -0.40 -3.30 24.16
C ARG A 22 -0.27 -2.71 22.77
N ILE A 23 -0.05 -3.56 21.77
CA ILE A 23 0.19 -3.13 20.38
C ILE A 23 -1.01 -3.47 19.50
N ASP A 24 -1.51 -2.45 18.81
CA ASP A 24 -2.54 -2.61 17.79
C ASP A 24 -1.94 -3.18 16.48
N VAL A 25 -2.54 -4.28 16.03
CA VAL A 25 -2.12 -5.00 14.83
C VAL A 25 -3.25 -5.11 13.81
N LEU A 26 -2.89 -5.10 12.54
CA LEU A 26 -3.73 -5.43 11.40
C LEU A 26 -3.21 -6.73 10.78
N ILE A 27 -4.10 -7.54 10.22
CA ILE A 27 -3.67 -8.68 9.40
C ILE A 27 -3.46 -8.19 7.96
N GLU A 28 -2.27 -8.42 7.40
CA GLU A 28 -2.03 -8.15 5.97
C GLU A 28 -2.69 -9.25 5.12
N VAL A 29 -3.50 -8.85 4.16
CA VAL A 29 -4.22 -9.73 3.23
C VAL A 29 -3.61 -9.55 1.84
N ASP A 30 -3.29 -10.65 1.17
CA ASP A 30 -2.88 -10.60 -0.24
C ASP A 30 -4.08 -10.24 -1.11
N VAL A 31 -4.11 -8.99 -1.56
CA VAL A 31 -5.13 -8.44 -2.44
C VAL A 31 -4.72 -8.52 -3.92
N ARG A 32 -4.00 -9.59 -4.29
CA ARG A 32 -3.46 -9.89 -5.64
C ARG A 32 -2.16 -9.17 -5.98
N THR A 33 -1.45 -8.70 -4.96
CA THR A 33 -0.14 -8.05 -5.15
C THR A 33 0.98 -9.07 -5.03
N HIS A 34 0.74 -10.23 -4.41
CA HIS A 34 1.68 -11.34 -4.32
C HIS A 34 3.05 -10.92 -3.75
N ARG A 35 3.01 -10.10 -2.70
CA ARG A 35 4.21 -9.56 -2.02
C ARG A 35 4.30 -10.09 -0.58
N CYS A 36 3.35 -9.68 0.25
CA CYS A 36 3.14 -10.12 1.62
C CYS A 36 1.64 -10.32 1.81
N GLY A 37 1.26 -10.84 2.97
CA GLY A 37 -0.13 -11.05 3.34
C GLY A 37 -0.62 -12.47 3.11
N LEU A 38 -1.68 -12.80 3.84
CA LEU A 38 -2.35 -14.08 3.75
C LEU A 38 -3.42 -14.08 2.65
N GLU A 39 -3.62 -15.23 2.02
CA GLU A 39 -4.76 -15.44 1.12
C GLU A 39 -6.07 -15.08 1.83
N PRO A 40 -6.97 -14.32 1.17
CA PRO A 40 -8.25 -13.95 1.76
C PRO A 40 -9.07 -15.20 2.09
N GLY A 41 -9.69 -15.22 3.27
CA GLY A 41 -10.50 -16.34 3.74
C GLY A 41 -9.87 -17.07 4.93
N LYS A 42 -9.92 -18.42 4.92
CA LYS A 42 -9.58 -19.27 6.08
C LYS A 42 -8.24 -18.92 6.77
N PRO A 43 -7.14 -18.63 6.05
CA PRO A 43 -5.87 -18.27 6.70
C PRO A 43 -5.98 -16.99 7.55
N VAL A 44 -6.65 -15.95 7.04
CA VAL A 44 -6.91 -14.70 7.77
C VAL A 44 -7.73 -14.95 9.03
N LEU A 45 -8.80 -15.75 8.94
CA LEU A 45 -9.62 -16.11 10.10
C LEU A 45 -8.82 -16.89 11.15
N ALA A 46 -7.96 -17.82 10.72
CA ALA A 46 -7.12 -18.59 11.62
C ALA A 46 -6.14 -17.69 12.40
N LEU A 47 -5.47 -16.76 11.71
CA LEU A 47 -4.57 -15.81 12.37
C LEU A 47 -5.32 -14.83 13.27
N ALA A 48 -6.52 -14.37 12.88
CA ALA A 48 -7.35 -13.50 13.70
C ALA A 48 -7.71 -14.14 15.04
N LYS A 49 -8.12 -15.42 15.01
CA LYS A 49 -8.43 -16.20 16.23
C LYS A 49 -7.21 -16.40 17.12
N GLU A 50 -6.04 -16.66 16.51
CA GLU A 50 -4.78 -16.73 17.27
C GLU A 50 -4.51 -15.39 17.97
N ILE A 51 -4.59 -14.26 17.24
CA ILE A 51 -4.34 -12.93 17.81
C ILE A 51 -5.29 -12.60 18.96
N GLN A 52 -6.57 -13.00 18.89
CA GLN A 52 -7.52 -12.81 20.00
C GLN A 52 -7.13 -13.58 21.27
N SER A 53 -6.39 -14.69 21.15
CA SER A 53 -5.89 -15.46 22.29
C SER A 53 -4.58 -14.94 22.88
N LEU A 54 -3.92 -14.01 22.20
CA LEU A 54 -2.61 -13.49 22.58
C LEU A 54 -2.72 -12.24 23.45
N GLU A 55 -1.95 -12.21 24.53
CA GLU A 55 -1.80 -11.02 25.37
C GLU A 55 -0.87 -9.99 24.71
N GLY A 56 -0.96 -8.72 25.11
CA GLY A 56 -0.03 -7.67 24.64
C GLY A 56 -0.25 -7.21 23.20
N ILE A 57 -1.15 -7.83 22.43
CA ILE A 57 -1.59 -7.35 21.13
C ILE A 57 -3.11 -7.22 21.04
N ARG A 58 -3.59 -6.41 20.11
CA ARG A 58 -5.02 -6.25 19.79
C ARG A 58 -5.19 -6.24 18.30
N LEU A 59 -6.03 -7.14 17.78
CA LEU A 59 -6.48 -7.05 16.40
C LEU A 59 -7.38 -5.82 16.24
N ARG A 60 -7.00 -4.89 15.35
CA ARG A 60 -7.81 -3.72 14.97
C ARG A 60 -8.49 -3.90 13.62
N GLY A 61 -8.03 -4.84 12.80
CA GLY A 61 -8.64 -5.15 11.52
C GLY A 61 -7.67 -5.64 10.47
N LEU A 62 -7.87 -5.18 9.23
CA LEU A 62 -7.21 -5.69 8.04
C LEU A 62 -6.42 -4.61 7.30
N MET A 63 -5.36 -5.04 6.64
CA MET A 63 -4.55 -4.22 5.75
C MET A 63 -4.37 -4.94 4.42
N GLY A 64 -4.44 -4.20 3.31
CA GLY A 64 -4.07 -4.70 1.98
C GLY A 64 -3.33 -3.61 1.21
N TYR A 65 -2.61 -3.98 0.16
CA TYR A 65 -1.94 -2.98 -0.68
C TYR A 65 -2.04 -3.35 -2.16
N GLU A 66 -2.89 -2.65 -2.89
CA GLU A 66 -3.16 -2.84 -4.33
C GLU A 66 -2.29 -1.95 -5.23
N GLY A 67 -1.01 -1.77 -4.88
CA GLY A 67 -0.09 -0.88 -5.59
C GLY A 67 0.09 -1.17 -7.09
N PHE A 68 -0.12 -2.42 -7.51
CA PHE A 68 -0.10 -2.78 -8.94
C PHE A 68 -1.19 -2.05 -9.73
N ALA A 69 -2.42 -1.97 -9.18
CA ALA A 69 -3.53 -1.25 -9.81
C ALA A 69 -3.23 0.26 -9.87
N GLY A 70 -2.56 0.80 -8.85
CA GLY A 70 -2.13 2.20 -8.80
C GLY A 70 -1.11 2.60 -9.86
N SER A 71 -0.54 1.65 -10.60
CA SER A 71 0.38 1.91 -11.71
C SER A 71 -0.27 1.88 -13.09
N ILE A 72 -1.56 1.51 -13.18
CA ILE A 72 -2.29 1.41 -14.45
C ILE A 72 -2.72 2.81 -14.92
N ILE A 73 -2.38 3.14 -16.17
CA ILE A 73 -2.68 4.45 -16.78
C ILE A 73 -4.14 4.53 -17.18
N ASP A 74 -4.65 3.52 -17.88
CA ASP A 74 -6.05 3.48 -18.31
C ASP A 74 -6.99 3.42 -17.09
N LEU A 75 -7.97 4.33 -17.06
CA LEU A 75 -8.81 4.51 -15.88
C LEU A 75 -9.74 3.31 -15.65
N GLU A 76 -10.29 2.72 -16.71
CA GLU A 76 -11.26 1.64 -16.60
C GLU A 76 -10.56 0.31 -16.28
N GLU A 77 -9.40 0.05 -16.88
CA GLU A 77 -8.53 -1.06 -16.48
C GLU A 77 -8.10 -0.93 -15.02
N ARG A 78 -7.69 0.28 -14.60
CA ARG A 78 -7.32 0.56 -13.20
C ARG A 78 -8.48 0.32 -12.26
N ARG A 79 -9.68 0.78 -12.61
CA ARG A 79 -10.90 0.57 -11.83
C ARG A 79 -11.20 -0.91 -11.69
N GLY A 80 -11.19 -1.67 -12.79
CA GLY A 80 -11.42 -3.11 -12.76
C GLY A 80 -10.39 -3.85 -11.90
N ALA A 81 -9.11 -3.52 -12.02
CA ALA A 81 -8.03 -4.10 -11.21
C ALA A 81 -8.18 -3.78 -9.72
N CYS A 82 -8.44 -2.52 -9.39
CA CYS A 82 -8.63 -2.05 -8.02
C CYS A 82 -9.87 -2.70 -7.37
N SER A 83 -11.01 -2.76 -8.07
CA SER A 83 -12.23 -3.38 -7.55
C SER A 83 -12.02 -4.85 -7.19
N ARG A 84 -11.29 -5.62 -8.01
CA ARG A 84 -10.98 -7.03 -7.70
C ARG A 84 -10.07 -7.20 -6.47
N ALA A 85 -9.23 -6.23 -6.18
CA ALA A 85 -8.39 -6.20 -4.99
C ALA A 85 -9.21 -5.81 -3.74
N LEU A 86 -10.09 -4.82 -3.89
CA LEU A 86 -11.06 -4.40 -2.87
C LEU A 86 -11.96 -5.57 -2.46
N ASP A 87 -12.53 -6.28 -3.41
CA ASP A 87 -13.39 -7.43 -3.14
C ASP A 87 -12.70 -8.49 -2.26
N SER A 88 -11.39 -8.71 -2.43
CA SER A 88 -10.63 -9.68 -1.63
C SER A 88 -10.60 -9.30 -0.16
N ILE A 89 -10.29 -8.04 0.17
CA ILE A 89 -10.18 -7.60 1.57
C ILE A 89 -11.54 -7.39 2.22
N ILE A 90 -12.55 -6.95 1.46
CA ILE A 90 -13.92 -6.80 1.94
C ILE A 90 -14.52 -8.16 2.30
N ARG A 91 -14.32 -9.20 1.46
CA ARG A 91 -14.73 -10.57 1.80
C ARG A 91 -14.01 -11.11 3.03
N ALA A 92 -12.73 -10.76 3.20
CA ALA A 92 -11.99 -11.14 4.40
C ALA A 92 -12.55 -10.44 5.65
N ARG A 93 -12.93 -9.16 5.55
CA ARG A 93 -13.62 -8.43 6.63
C ARG A 93 -14.93 -9.13 6.99
N ASP A 94 -15.81 -9.33 6.01
CA ASP A 94 -17.13 -9.92 6.22
C ASP A 94 -17.04 -11.27 6.92
N MET A 95 -16.10 -12.12 6.50
CA MET A 95 -15.87 -13.41 7.14
C MET A 95 -15.39 -13.28 8.60
N LEU A 96 -14.60 -12.26 8.95
CA LEU A 96 -14.22 -12.00 10.34
C LEU A 96 -15.42 -11.53 11.17
N GLU A 97 -16.22 -10.60 10.63
CA GLU A 97 -17.41 -10.07 11.30
C GLU A 97 -18.47 -11.16 11.51
N ASP A 98 -18.72 -12.01 10.50
CA ASP A 98 -19.60 -13.19 10.60
C ASP A 98 -19.12 -14.19 11.68
N ALA A 99 -17.82 -14.21 11.97
CA ALA A 99 -17.23 -15.02 13.04
C ALA A 99 -17.23 -14.32 14.41
N GLY A 100 -17.83 -13.13 14.53
CA GLY A 100 -17.87 -12.33 15.76
C GLY A 100 -16.56 -11.65 16.11
N ILE A 101 -15.71 -11.38 15.11
CA ILE A 101 -14.43 -10.66 15.27
C ILE A 101 -14.58 -9.27 14.68
N ASP A 102 -14.57 -8.24 15.53
CA ASP A 102 -14.70 -6.86 15.12
C ASP A 102 -13.53 -6.42 14.21
N VAL A 103 -13.87 -5.75 13.10
CA VAL A 103 -12.91 -5.17 12.15
C VAL A 103 -13.11 -3.65 12.10
N GLU A 104 -12.37 -2.94 12.96
CA GLU A 104 -12.48 -1.48 13.05
C GLU A 104 -11.77 -0.75 11.90
N VAL A 105 -10.72 -1.38 11.35
CA VAL A 105 -9.88 -0.79 10.32
C VAL A 105 -9.79 -1.71 9.11
N VAL A 106 -10.08 -1.17 7.94
CA VAL A 106 -9.74 -1.76 6.64
C VAL A 106 -8.89 -0.74 5.90
N SER A 107 -7.59 -0.99 5.87
CA SER A 107 -6.57 -0.04 5.43
C SER A 107 -5.86 -0.48 4.14
N LEU A 108 -5.94 0.34 3.11
CA LEU A 108 -5.34 0.07 1.80
C LEU A 108 -5.21 1.35 0.98
N GLY A 109 -5.09 1.28 -0.33
CA GLY A 109 -4.96 2.48 -1.16
C GLY A 109 -3.52 2.78 -1.55
N SER A 110 -3.41 3.39 -2.72
CA SER A 110 -2.20 4.01 -3.24
C SER A 110 -2.55 5.38 -3.80
N THR A 111 -1.54 6.20 -4.12
CA THR A 111 -1.77 7.47 -4.82
C THR A 111 -2.58 7.30 -6.12
N GLY A 112 -2.37 6.21 -6.88
CA GLY A 112 -3.10 5.96 -8.12
C GLY A 112 -4.52 5.43 -7.94
N THR A 113 -4.83 4.81 -6.79
CA THR A 113 -6.14 4.20 -6.51
C THR A 113 -6.96 4.95 -5.47
N TYR A 114 -6.43 6.02 -4.86
CA TYR A 114 -7.01 6.67 -3.69
C TYR A 114 -8.51 6.99 -3.80
N ARG A 115 -8.96 7.48 -4.97
CA ARG A 115 -10.38 7.77 -5.26
C ARG A 115 -11.25 6.52 -5.33
N ILE A 116 -10.73 5.45 -5.95
CA ILE A 116 -11.45 4.20 -6.16
C ILE A 116 -11.58 3.47 -4.83
N SER A 117 -10.46 3.27 -4.13
CA SER A 117 -10.43 2.63 -2.81
C SER A 117 -11.17 3.45 -1.76
N GLY A 118 -11.03 4.78 -1.78
CA GLY A 118 -11.72 5.68 -0.84
C GLY A 118 -13.22 5.82 -1.07
N SER A 119 -13.73 5.35 -2.22
CA SER A 119 -15.18 5.29 -2.50
C SER A 119 -15.78 3.91 -2.23
N CYS A 120 -14.98 2.93 -1.80
CA CYS A 120 -15.44 1.57 -1.55
C CYS A 120 -16.04 1.44 -0.14
N PRO A 121 -17.32 1.04 0.00
CA PRO A 121 -17.94 0.84 1.31
C PRO A 121 -17.18 -0.15 2.18
N GLY A 122 -16.91 0.26 3.42
CA GLY A 122 -16.19 -0.55 4.41
C GLY A 122 -14.66 -0.49 4.32
N VAL A 123 -14.11 0.30 3.40
CA VAL A 123 -12.74 0.82 3.54
C VAL A 123 -12.76 1.99 4.51
N THR A 124 -11.86 2.01 5.49
CA THR A 124 -11.85 3.02 6.56
C THR A 124 -10.60 3.90 6.53
N GLU A 125 -9.53 3.47 5.87
CA GLU A 125 -8.26 4.20 5.79
C GLU A 125 -7.64 4.09 4.39
N ILE A 126 -7.12 5.22 3.88
CA ILE A 126 -6.38 5.31 2.62
C ILE A 126 -4.91 5.65 2.87
N ARG A 127 -4.00 4.85 2.30
CA ARG A 127 -2.55 4.94 2.49
C ARG A 127 -1.82 5.47 1.24
N ALA A 128 -2.33 6.58 0.69
CA ALA A 128 -1.64 7.30 -0.37
C ALA A 128 -0.40 8.02 0.16
N GLY A 129 0.72 7.96 -0.57
CA GLY A 129 2.00 8.55 -0.15
C GLY A 129 2.54 9.52 -1.19
N SER A 130 2.82 9.03 -2.40
CA SER A 130 3.47 9.82 -3.46
C SER A 130 2.68 11.05 -3.91
N TYR A 131 1.40 11.21 -3.54
CA TYR A 131 0.56 12.32 -3.99
C TYR A 131 1.11 13.70 -3.55
N VAL A 132 1.85 13.74 -2.43
CA VAL A 132 2.39 14.98 -1.85
C VAL A 132 3.52 15.60 -2.69
N LEU A 133 4.33 14.77 -3.36
CA LEU A 133 5.40 15.24 -4.27
C LEU A 133 5.06 15.01 -5.74
N SER A 134 4.22 14.01 -6.02
CA SER A 134 3.91 13.44 -7.34
C SER A 134 5.15 13.05 -8.14
N SER A 135 4.97 12.66 -9.39
CA SER A 135 6.06 12.42 -10.34
C SER A 135 5.54 12.43 -11.78
N ALA A 136 6.46 12.42 -12.75
CA ALA A 136 6.14 12.26 -14.16
C ALA A 136 5.21 11.07 -14.47
N LYS A 137 5.41 9.94 -13.77
CA LYS A 137 4.55 8.75 -13.87
C LYS A 137 3.16 9.04 -13.28
N HIS A 138 3.08 9.59 -12.07
CA HIS A 138 1.81 9.88 -11.42
C HIS A 138 0.97 10.88 -12.21
N LYS A 139 1.58 11.85 -12.90
CA LYS A 139 0.87 12.80 -13.75
C LYS A 139 0.04 12.14 -14.86
N LYS A 140 0.43 10.95 -15.32
CA LYS A 140 -0.32 10.15 -16.31
C LYS A 140 -1.47 9.36 -15.69
N ILE A 141 -1.45 9.15 -14.37
CA ILE A 141 -2.35 8.25 -13.63
C ILE A 141 -3.40 9.07 -12.86
N VAL A 142 -2.95 10.10 -12.14
CA VAL A 142 -3.72 11.01 -11.29
C VAL A 142 -3.27 12.45 -11.59
N PRO A 143 -3.69 13.00 -12.75
CA PRO A 143 -3.20 14.29 -13.26
C PRO A 143 -3.51 15.48 -12.35
N GLU A 144 -4.47 15.34 -11.44
CA GLU A 144 -4.84 16.31 -10.42
C GLU A 144 -3.72 16.63 -9.42
N PHE A 145 -2.75 15.72 -9.22
CA PHE A 145 -1.59 15.98 -8.36
C PHE A 145 -0.43 16.55 -9.17
N GLU A 146 -0.04 17.79 -8.84
CA GLU A 146 1.10 18.46 -9.46
C GLU A 146 2.45 17.91 -8.97
N VAL A 147 3.47 17.99 -9.84
CA VAL A 147 4.83 17.57 -9.49
C VAL A 147 5.48 18.69 -8.69
N ALA A 148 5.69 18.44 -7.40
CA ALA A 148 6.27 19.40 -6.46
C ALA A 148 7.76 19.13 -6.18
N LEU A 149 8.28 17.94 -6.53
CA LEU A 149 9.71 17.62 -6.40
C LEU A 149 10.44 17.84 -7.73
N THR A 150 11.49 18.66 -7.70
CA THR A 150 12.39 18.88 -8.83
C THR A 150 13.83 18.54 -8.46
N LEU A 151 14.62 18.17 -9.46
CA LEU A 151 16.06 17.99 -9.34
C LEU A 151 16.75 19.10 -10.12
N LEU A 152 17.51 19.94 -9.43
CA LEU A 152 18.33 20.95 -10.08
C LEU A 152 19.56 20.28 -10.70
N ALA A 153 19.81 20.57 -11.98
CA ALA A 153 20.94 20.04 -12.73
C ALA A 153 21.59 21.13 -13.59
N THR A 154 22.89 21.03 -13.81
CA THR A 154 23.68 21.95 -14.63
C THR A 154 24.07 21.28 -15.94
N VAL A 155 23.94 22.00 -17.06
CA VAL A 155 24.52 21.55 -18.34
C VAL A 155 26.04 21.67 -18.24
N ILE A 156 26.74 20.54 -18.35
CA ILE A 156 28.21 20.44 -18.26
C ILE A 156 28.88 20.26 -19.62
N SER A 157 28.14 19.90 -20.67
CA SER A 157 28.67 19.77 -22.03
C SER A 157 27.56 19.88 -23.09
N ARG A 158 27.91 20.38 -24.28
CA ARG A 158 27.04 20.44 -25.47
C ARG A 158 27.82 19.95 -26.71
N PRO A 159 27.95 18.63 -26.92
CA PRO A 159 28.77 18.07 -28.00
C PRO A 159 28.15 18.18 -29.40
N SER A 160 26.86 18.50 -29.51
CA SER A 160 26.15 18.75 -30.78
C SER A 160 25.05 19.79 -30.59
N GLU A 161 24.49 20.32 -31.69
CA GLU A 161 23.43 21.34 -31.62
C GLU A 161 22.18 20.85 -30.88
N ASP A 162 21.88 19.55 -30.97
CA ASP A 162 20.68 18.86 -30.47
C ASP A 162 20.90 18.09 -29.15
N ARG A 163 22.09 18.14 -28.55
CA ARG A 163 22.40 17.37 -27.32
C ARG A 163 23.09 18.21 -26.25
N ALA A 164 22.49 18.24 -25.07
CA ALA A 164 23.08 18.73 -23.83
C ALA A 164 23.31 17.56 -22.86
N ILE A 165 24.43 17.59 -22.14
CA ILE A 165 24.78 16.64 -21.08
C ILE A 165 24.69 17.39 -19.75
N ILE A 166 23.94 16.83 -18.79
CA ILE A 166 23.78 17.38 -17.45
C ILE A 166 24.60 16.61 -16.42
N ASP A 167 24.85 17.22 -15.26
CA ASP A 167 25.53 16.60 -14.10
C ASP A 167 24.63 15.66 -13.27
N ALA A 168 23.34 15.57 -13.58
CA ALA A 168 22.39 14.68 -12.93
C ALA A 168 22.22 13.35 -13.68
N GLY A 169 22.88 12.30 -13.18
CA GLY A 169 22.74 10.92 -13.66
C GLY A 169 22.02 9.99 -12.68
N ARG A 170 22.25 8.67 -12.83
CA ARG A 170 21.62 7.61 -12.00
C ARG A 170 21.80 7.77 -10.50
N THR A 171 22.93 8.35 -10.07
CA THR A 171 23.24 8.59 -8.66
C THR A 171 22.43 9.75 -8.06
N ALA A 172 21.95 10.66 -8.91
CA ALA A 172 21.10 11.78 -8.50
C ALA A 172 19.60 11.41 -8.55
N ILE A 173 19.19 10.62 -9.56
CA ILE A 173 17.81 10.17 -9.71
C ILE A 173 17.74 8.76 -10.31
N SER A 174 16.91 7.91 -9.70
CA SER A 174 16.59 6.59 -10.26
C SER A 174 15.74 6.73 -11.53
N TYR A 175 15.93 5.82 -12.47
CA TYR A 175 15.13 5.72 -13.70
C TYR A 175 14.37 4.39 -13.82
N ASP A 176 14.24 3.65 -12.71
CA ASP A 176 13.48 2.40 -12.63
C ASP A 176 12.02 2.53 -13.07
N GLN A 177 11.46 3.75 -12.97
CA GLN A 177 10.10 4.09 -13.40
C GLN A 177 10.05 4.99 -14.65
N GLY A 178 11.14 5.06 -15.42
CA GLY A 178 11.28 5.90 -16.60
C GLY A 178 12.18 7.12 -16.38
N LEU A 179 12.45 7.85 -17.46
CA LEU A 179 13.29 9.04 -17.43
C LEU A 179 12.55 10.24 -16.79
N PRO A 180 13.29 11.17 -16.15
CA PRO A 180 12.72 12.43 -15.68
C PRO A 180 12.18 13.27 -16.84
N LEU A 181 11.24 14.16 -16.54
CA LEU A 181 10.80 15.21 -17.45
C LEU A 181 11.69 16.43 -17.24
N VAL A 182 12.04 17.10 -18.35
CA VAL A 182 12.76 18.38 -18.39
C VAL A 182 11.77 19.49 -18.70
#